data_AF-A0A915I2I6-F1
#
_entry.id   AF-A0A915I2I6-F1
#
_cell.length_a   1.000
_cell.length_b   1.000
_cell.length_c   1.000
_cell.angle_alpha   90.00
_cell.angle_beta   90.00
_cell.angle_gamma   90.00
#
_symmetry.space_group_name_H-M   'P 1'
#
loop_
_entity.id
_entity.type
_entity.pdbx_description
1 polymer ?
#
loop_
_entity_poly.entity_id
_entity_poly.type
_entity_poly.pdbx_seq_one_letter_code
_entity_poly.pdbx_strand_id
1 'polypeptide(L)'
;MKLVRRRIGLHAESIPPVAIVGISSEISRVRTNIRSLITHDSIALPLVYTQTVTAAVYGYFVICLFSRQFDLKCSSSIDRFCSMRIYFNLMATVLQFVFYVGWLKVAEVLHKPFGDDEDDVELSAWIKRHIKAACSLSDFIDDPIATENFCNDLQSHGPSTFDKWVQIFDSKQSRRQLVDIEDGISGKLKKYVHCLRSHFGN
;
A
#
# COMPACT_ATOMS: atom_id res chain seq x y z
N MET A 1 -5.77 30.64 1.90
CA MET A 1 -5.08 31.14 3.12
C MET A 1 -5.96 31.98 4.06
N LYS A 2 -6.90 32.82 3.58
CA LYS A 2 -7.78 33.64 4.46
C LYS A 2 -8.77 32.84 5.34
N LEU A 3 -9.09 31.60 4.98
CA LEU A 3 -10.07 30.76 5.69
C LEU A 3 -9.51 30.03 6.91
N VAL A 4 -8.23 29.63 6.89
CA VAL A 4 -7.56 29.00 8.05
C VAL A 4 -7.41 30.03 9.18
N ARG A 5 -7.04 31.28 8.84
CA ARG A 5 -6.85 32.37 9.80
C ARG A 5 -8.12 32.75 10.59
N ARG A 6 -9.33 32.48 10.07
CA ARG A 6 -10.58 32.78 10.79
C ARG A 6 -11.02 31.72 11.80
N ARG A 7 -10.51 30.48 11.72
CA ARG A 7 -10.93 29.38 12.59
C ARG A 7 -10.09 29.25 13.87
N ILE A 8 -8.93 29.92 13.93
CA ILE A 8 -8.00 29.92 15.07
C ILE A 8 -8.38 31.06 16.04
N GLY A 9 -9.62 31.05 16.53
CA GLY A 9 -10.24 32.17 17.27
C GLY A 9 -9.29 32.93 18.22
N LEU A 10 -9.11 34.22 17.92
CA LEU A 10 -8.99 35.37 18.84
C LEU A 10 -8.06 35.33 20.08
N HIS A 11 -7.19 34.33 20.26
CA HIS A 11 -6.05 34.39 21.21
C HIS A 11 -4.68 34.43 20.53
N ALA A 12 -4.64 34.63 19.21
CA ALA A 12 -3.40 34.79 18.44
C ALA A 12 -2.79 36.20 18.60
N GLU A 13 -2.59 36.65 19.84
CA GLU A 13 -1.61 37.70 20.13
C GLU A 13 -0.23 37.04 19.96
N SER A 14 0.47 37.37 18.86
CA SER A 14 1.92 37.14 18.65
C SER A 14 2.47 35.79 18.12
N ILE A 15 1.73 34.92 17.41
CA ILE A 15 2.41 33.82 16.67
C ILE A 15 3.22 34.45 15.52
N PRO A 16 4.56 34.35 15.52
CA PRO A 16 5.37 35.02 14.53
C PRO A 16 5.16 34.37 13.15
N PRO A 17 5.16 35.15 12.05
CA PRO A 17 4.87 34.63 10.71
C PRO A 17 5.83 33.50 10.30
N VAL A 18 7.05 33.49 10.85
CA VAL A 18 8.03 32.41 10.65
C VAL A 18 7.56 31.06 11.19
N ALA A 19 6.85 31.02 12.33
CA ALA A 19 6.33 29.79 12.91
C ALA A 19 5.20 29.19 12.07
N ILE A 20 4.33 30.04 11.50
CA ILE A 20 3.23 29.60 10.62
C ILE A 20 3.79 28.98 9.34
N VAL A 21 4.84 29.57 8.76
CA VAL A 21 5.50 29.03 7.58
C VAL A 21 6.16 27.68 7.90
N GLY A 22 6.82 27.56 9.06
CA GLY A 22 7.41 26.30 9.53
C GLY A 22 6.38 25.18 9.71
N ILE A 23 5.26 25.46 10.39
CA ILE A 23 4.19 24.47 10.56
C ILE A 23 3.57 24.08 9.21
N SER A 24 3.37 25.05 8.31
CA SER A 24 2.84 24.79 6.97
C SER A 24 3.79 23.95 6.11
N SER A 25 5.12 24.13 6.24
CA SER A 25 6.09 23.29 5.54
C SER A 25 6.09 21.87 6.09
N GLU A 26 5.98 21.70 7.41
CA GLU A 26 5.93 20.38 8.05
C GLU A 26 4.66 19.61 7.67
N ILE A 27 3.50 20.25 7.71
CA ILE A 27 2.24 19.65 7.24
C ILE A 27 2.33 19.27 5.76
N SER A 28 2.97 20.12 4.95
CA SER A 28 3.16 19.83 3.52
C SER A 28 4.07 18.62 3.30
N ARG A 29 5.11 18.45 4.12
CA ARG A 29 6.03 17.31 4.10
C ARG A 29 5.34 16.00 4.47
N VAL A 30 4.53 16.01 5.53
CA VAL A 30 3.72 14.83 5.90
C VAL A 30 2.75 14.46 4.78
N ARG A 31 2.07 15.45 4.19
CA ARG A 31 1.16 15.24 3.07
C ARG A 31 1.84 14.65 1.83
N THR A 32 3.05 15.11 1.48
CA THR A 32 3.79 14.55 0.33
C THR A 32 4.21 13.10 0.58
N ASN A 33 4.59 12.75 1.80
CA ASN A 33 4.96 11.38 2.15
C ASN A 33 3.75 10.44 2.08
N ILE A 34 2.60 10.84 2.64
CA ILE A 34 1.34 10.07 2.52
C ILE A 34 0.94 9.93 1.05
N ARG A 35 1.02 11.00 0.26
CA ARG A 35 0.71 10.94 -1.18
C ARG A 35 1.64 9.97 -1.92
N SER A 36 2.93 9.96 -1.59
CA SER A 36 3.87 8.99 -2.15
C SER A 36 3.42 7.56 -1.84
N LEU A 37 3.10 7.26 -0.58
CA LEU A 37 2.60 5.93 -0.17
C LEU A 37 1.33 5.52 -0.92
N ILE A 38 0.35 6.41 -1.04
CA ILE A 38 -0.88 6.16 -1.81
C ILE A 38 -0.58 5.91 -3.28
N THR A 39 0.38 6.64 -3.85
CA THR A 39 0.76 6.49 -5.26
C THR A 39 1.37 5.10 -5.49
N HIS A 40 2.23 4.62 -4.57
CA HIS A 40 2.81 3.29 -4.65
C HIS A 40 1.75 2.18 -4.54
N ASP A 41 0.72 2.36 -3.73
CA ASP A 41 -0.40 1.40 -3.63
C ASP A 41 -1.38 1.48 -4.83
N SER A 42 -1.59 2.68 -5.37
CA SER A 42 -2.52 2.90 -6.49
C SER A 42 -2.08 2.23 -7.80
N ILE A 43 -0.78 2.03 -7.98
CA ILE A 43 -0.21 1.38 -9.17
C ILE A 43 -0.22 -0.13 -8.93
N ALA A 44 -1.37 -0.77 -9.21
CA ALA A 44 -1.45 -2.22 -9.20
C ALA A 44 -0.61 -2.82 -10.35
N LEU A 45 0.17 -3.86 -10.07
CA LEU A 45 0.84 -4.61 -11.13
C LEU A 45 -0.21 -5.18 -12.10
N PRO A 46 -0.02 -5.03 -13.42
CA PRO A 46 -0.93 -5.64 -14.38
C PRO A 46 -1.02 -7.15 -14.16
N LEU A 47 -2.25 -7.65 -14.09
CA LEU A 47 -2.56 -9.06 -13.78
C LEU A 47 -1.87 -10.05 -14.73
N VAL A 48 -1.62 -9.63 -15.96
CA VAL A 48 -0.91 -10.43 -16.97
C VAL A 48 0.52 -10.78 -16.55
N TYR A 49 1.20 -9.93 -15.76
CA TYR A 49 2.58 -10.20 -15.34
C TYR A 49 2.66 -11.37 -14.38
N THR A 50 1.85 -11.37 -13.33
CA THR A 50 1.82 -12.47 -12.37
C THR A 50 1.34 -13.76 -13.01
N GLN A 51 0.33 -13.68 -13.89
CA GLN A 51 -0.16 -14.82 -14.66
C GLN A 51 0.91 -15.43 -15.58
N THR A 52 1.63 -14.59 -16.33
CA THR A 52 2.66 -15.05 -17.27
C THR A 52 3.81 -15.75 -16.54
N VAL A 53 4.29 -15.16 -15.43
CA VAL A 53 5.36 -15.76 -14.63
C VAL A 53 4.91 -17.10 -14.03
N THR A 54 3.69 -17.16 -13.49
CA THR A 54 3.13 -18.38 -12.90
C THR A 54 2.96 -19.48 -13.94
N ALA A 55 2.44 -19.14 -15.13
CA ALA A 55 2.30 -20.07 -16.25
C ALA A 55 3.65 -20.57 -16.75
N ALA A 56 4.68 -19.71 -16.81
CA ALA A 56 6.03 -20.11 -17.22
C ALA A 56 6.67 -21.07 -16.22
N VAL A 57 6.59 -20.79 -14.91
CA VAL A 57 7.14 -21.66 -13.87
C VAL A 57 6.44 -23.01 -13.86
N TYR A 58 5.10 -23.05 -13.87
CA TYR A 58 4.36 -24.31 -13.91
C TYR A 58 4.54 -25.07 -15.24
N GLY A 59 4.57 -24.36 -16.37
CA GLY A 59 4.81 -24.95 -17.68
C GLY A 59 6.19 -25.62 -17.77
N TYR A 60 7.22 -24.97 -17.24
CA TYR A 60 8.56 -25.54 -17.12
C TYR A 60 8.55 -26.87 -16.33
N PHE A 61 7.88 -26.91 -15.18
CA PHE A 61 7.80 -28.13 -14.38
C PHE A 61 7.01 -29.25 -15.04
N VAL A 62 5.91 -28.95 -15.72
CA VAL A 62 5.13 -29.95 -16.47
C VAL A 62 6.00 -30.59 -17.54
N ILE A 63 6.73 -29.79 -18.32
CA ILE A 63 7.65 -30.30 -19.35
C ILE A 63 8.79 -31.13 -18.72
N CYS A 64 9.39 -30.65 -17.62
CA CYS A 64 10.44 -31.39 -16.93
C CYS A 64 9.94 -32.72 -16.34
N LEU A 65 8.70 -32.77 -15.82
CA LEU A 65 8.09 -34.00 -15.30
C LEU A 65 7.91 -35.03 -16.42
N PHE A 66 7.36 -34.63 -17.56
CA PHE A 66 7.21 -35.53 -18.70
C PHE A 66 8.57 -35.97 -19.26
N SER A 67 9.48 -35.03 -19.51
CA SER A 67 10.81 -35.30 -20.07
C SER A 67 11.58 -36.32 -19.23
N ARG A 68 11.56 -36.17 -17.90
CA ARG A 68 12.30 -37.06 -16.99
C ARG A 68 11.63 -38.42 -16.80
N GLN A 69 10.33 -38.55 -17.08
CA GLN A 69 9.62 -39.84 -17.07
C GLN A 69 9.93 -40.68 -18.31
N PHE A 70 10.12 -40.05 -19.48
CA PHE A 70 10.45 -40.76 -20.73
C PHE A 70 11.86 -41.39 -20.68
N ASP A 71 12.80 -40.78 -19.97
CA ASP A 71 14.16 -41.30 -19.76
C ASP A 71 14.22 -42.52 -18.81
N LEU A 72 13.10 -42.89 -18.16
CA LEU A 72 13.05 -44.00 -17.18
C LEU A 72 12.78 -45.37 -17.81
N LYS A 73 12.58 -45.47 -19.12
CA LYS A 73 12.50 -46.78 -19.81
C LYS A 73 13.88 -47.44 -19.87
N CYS A 74 14.31 -48.03 -18.76
CA CYS A 74 15.49 -48.89 -18.68
C CYS A 74 15.20 -50.25 -19.33
N SER A 75 15.87 -50.53 -20.45
CA SER A 75 15.93 -51.88 -21.02
C SER A 75 16.89 -52.74 -20.21
N SER A 76 16.35 -53.78 -19.58
CA SER A 76 16.95 -55.05 -19.15
C SER A 76 18.48 -55.08 -18.99
N SER A 77 18.98 -54.86 -17.75
CA SER A 77 20.13 -55.59 -17.14
C SER A 77 20.78 -54.96 -15.89
N ILE A 78 20.37 -53.77 -15.40
CA ILE A 78 20.95 -53.18 -14.16
C ILE A 78 19.88 -52.47 -13.32
N ASP A 79 19.01 -53.26 -12.67
CA ASP A 79 17.85 -52.74 -11.91
C ASP A 79 18.21 -51.82 -10.73
N ARG A 80 19.34 -52.08 -10.04
CA ARG A 80 19.72 -51.29 -8.85
C ARG A 80 20.22 -49.88 -9.18
N PHE A 81 21.05 -49.73 -10.21
CA PHE A 81 21.52 -48.41 -10.64
C PHE A 81 20.40 -47.61 -11.33
N CYS A 82 19.49 -48.27 -12.07
CA CYS A 82 18.35 -47.57 -12.64
C CYS A 82 17.43 -47.04 -11.53
N SER A 83 17.04 -47.88 -10.56
CA SER A 83 16.20 -47.48 -9.42
C SER A 83 16.80 -46.31 -8.60
N MET A 84 18.11 -46.34 -8.36
CA MET A 84 18.82 -45.24 -7.69
C MET A 84 18.80 -43.93 -8.51
N ARG A 85 18.96 -44.02 -9.84
CA ARG A 85 18.88 -42.85 -10.74
C ARG A 85 17.47 -42.26 -10.79
N ILE A 86 16.41 -43.07 -10.77
CA ILE A 86 15.02 -42.60 -10.71
C ILE A 86 14.80 -41.81 -9.42
N TYR A 87 15.18 -42.39 -8.28
CA TYR A 87 15.03 -41.75 -6.97
C TYR A 87 15.80 -40.43 -6.89
N PHE A 88 17.06 -40.41 -7.37
CA PHE A 88 17.86 -39.20 -7.42
C PHE A 88 17.25 -38.12 -8.33
N ASN A 89 16.79 -38.49 -9.53
CA ASN A 89 16.14 -37.56 -10.46
C ASN A 89 14.81 -37.03 -9.90
N LEU A 90 14.02 -37.87 -9.23
CA LEU A 90 12.78 -37.47 -8.57
C LEU A 90 13.08 -36.47 -7.44
N MET A 91 14.01 -36.80 -6.54
CA MET A 91 14.41 -35.93 -5.44
C MET A 91 14.97 -34.59 -5.94
N ALA A 92 15.81 -34.60 -6.98
CA ALA A 92 16.33 -33.38 -7.59
C ALA A 92 15.21 -32.52 -8.22
N THR A 93 14.20 -33.14 -8.83
CA THR A 93 13.05 -32.42 -9.41
C THR A 93 12.16 -31.81 -8.33
N VAL A 94 11.92 -32.53 -7.23
CA VAL A 94 11.16 -32.02 -6.08
C VAL A 94 11.91 -30.86 -5.40
N LEU A 95 13.22 -30.96 -5.23
CA LEU A 95 14.03 -29.87 -4.69
C LEU A 95 14.00 -28.63 -5.59
N GLN A 96 14.12 -28.81 -6.91
CA GLN A 96 13.97 -27.74 -7.90
C GLN A 96 12.57 -27.11 -7.81
N PHE A 97 11.53 -27.92 -7.69
CA PHE A 97 10.16 -27.44 -7.54
C PHE A 97 9.98 -26.55 -6.30
N VAL A 98 10.46 -27.01 -5.14
CA VAL A 98 10.39 -26.23 -3.89
C VAL A 98 11.15 -24.91 -4.05
N PHE A 99 12.31 -24.90 -4.71
CA PHE A 99 13.08 -23.67 -4.89
C PHE A 99 12.37 -22.65 -5.79
N TYR A 100 11.94 -23.03 -7.00
CA TYR A 100 11.32 -22.09 -7.94
C TYR A 100 9.89 -21.69 -7.55
N VAL A 101 9.08 -22.63 -7.05
CA VAL A 101 7.73 -22.29 -6.55
C VAL A 101 7.81 -21.55 -5.22
N GLY A 102 8.76 -21.92 -4.35
CA GLY A 102 9.04 -21.17 -3.12
C GLY A 102 9.45 -19.73 -3.43
N TRP A 103 10.33 -19.51 -4.41
CA TRP A 103 10.71 -18.17 -4.84
C TRP A 103 9.54 -17.38 -5.44
N LEU A 104 8.70 -18.04 -6.25
CA LEU A 104 7.46 -17.44 -6.76
C LEU A 104 6.51 -17.04 -5.62
N LYS A 105 6.38 -17.87 -4.59
CA LYS A 105 5.52 -17.62 -3.43
C LYS A 105 6.05 -16.48 -2.55
N VAL A 106 7.36 -16.38 -2.36
CA VAL A 106 7.98 -15.23 -1.68
C VAL A 106 7.66 -13.93 -2.43
N ALA A 107 7.74 -13.94 -3.76
CA ALA A 107 7.39 -12.77 -4.57
C ALA A 107 5.89 -12.42 -4.48
N GLU A 108 5.01 -13.42 -4.34
CA GLU A 108 3.57 -13.22 -4.17
C GLU A 108 3.24 -12.52 -2.85
N VAL A 109 3.85 -12.95 -1.74
CA VAL A 109 3.67 -12.32 -0.42
C VAL A 109 4.27 -10.91 -0.39
N LEU A 110 5.46 -10.72 -0.96
CA LEU A 110 6.12 -9.40 -0.97
C LEU A 110 5.38 -8.34 -1.78
N HIS A 111 4.52 -8.75 -2.73
CA HIS A 111 3.85 -7.81 -3.62
C HIS A 111 2.79 -6.95 -2.89
N LYS A 112 2.20 -7.42 -1.79
CA LYS A 112 1.12 -6.71 -1.07
C LYS A 112 1.44 -6.50 0.40
N PRO A 113 2.40 -5.63 0.74
CA PRO A 113 2.88 -5.45 2.13
C PRO A 113 1.87 -4.77 3.09
N PHE A 114 0.69 -4.37 2.59
CA PHE A 114 -0.37 -3.68 3.33
C PHE A 114 -1.69 -4.47 3.35
N GLY A 115 -1.63 -5.78 3.12
CA GLY A 115 -2.80 -6.64 3.25
C GLY A 115 -3.16 -6.93 4.71
N ASP A 116 -3.89 -8.02 4.89
CA ASP A 116 -4.33 -8.54 6.19
C ASP A 116 -3.65 -9.88 6.52
N ASP A 117 -2.56 -10.20 5.81
CA ASP A 117 -1.78 -11.41 6.06
C ASP A 117 -0.91 -11.20 7.33
N GLU A 118 -0.57 -12.29 8.04
CA GLU A 118 0.18 -12.19 9.32
C GLU A 118 1.57 -11.54 9.16
N ASP A 119 2.15 -11.57 7.97
CA ASP A 119 3.44 -10.98 7.65
C ASP A 119 3.35 -9.51 7.16
N ASP A 120 2.14 -8.95 7.06
CA ASP A 120 1.91 -7.59 6.57
C ASP A 120 2.20 -6.52 7.63
N VAL A 121 2.44 -5.30 7.14
CA VAL A 121 2.63 -4.16 8.04
C VAL A 121 1.29 -3.75 8.63
N GLU A 122 1.15 -3.87 9.95
CA GLU A 122 -0.02 -3.37 10.71
C GLU A 122 -0.12 -1.82 10.69
N LEU A 123 -0.49 -1.26 9.53
CA LEU A 123 -0.59 0.19 9.34
C LEU A 123 -1.63 0.82 10.29
N SER A 124 -2.71 0.07 10.59
CA SER A 124 -3.75 0.49 11.53
C SER A 124 -3.22 0.67 12.95
N ALA A 125 -2.32 -0.20 13.42
CA ALA A 125 -1.68 -0.11 14.72
C ALA A 125 -0.70 1.07 14.79
N TRP A 126 0.07 1.27 13.72
CA TRP A 126 0.99 2.41 13.60
C TRP A 126 0.26 3.76 13.63
N ILE A 127 -0.83 3.89 12.87
CA ILE A 127 -1.64 5.12 12.87
C ILE A 127 -2.21 5.41 14.26
N LYS A 128 -2.75 4.40 14.95
CA LYS A 128 -3.27 4.54 16.32
C LYS A 128 -2.19 5.02 17.29
N ARG A 129 -0.96 4.49 17.19
CA ARG A 129 0.18 4.92 18.02
C ARG A 129 0.58 6.38 17.76
N HIS A 130 0.64 6.79 16.49
CA HIS A 130 0.98 8.18 16.14
C HIS A 130 -0.09 9.19 16.60
N ILE A 131 -1.37 8.86 16.47
CA ILE A 131 -2.46 9.70 16.98
C ILE A 131 -2.38 9.82 18.50
N LYS A 132 -2.17 8.71 19.21
CA LYS A 132 -2.02 8.72 20.67
C LYS A 132 -0.83 9.57 21.13
N ALA A 133 0.30 9.49 20.42
CA ALA A 133 1.48 10.31 20.71
C ALA A 133 1.23 11.81 20.45
N ALA A 134 0.54 12.14 19.36
CA ALA A 134 0.17 13.53 19.05
C ALA A 134 -0.80 14.12 20.09
N CYS A 135 -1.77 13.32 20.54
CA CYS A 135 -2.68 13.64 21.63
C CYS A 135 -1.95 13.92 22.93
N SER A 136 -1.08 12.99 23.35
CA SER A 136 -0.29 13.14 24.58
C SER A 136 0.63 14.35 24.57
N LEU A 137 1.09 14.81 23.40
CA LEU A 137 1.88 16.03 23.27
C LEU A 137 1.00 17.28 23.38
N SER A 138 -0.22 17.24 22.84
CA SER A 138 -1.18 18.35 22.93
C SER A 138 -1.65 18.57 24.38
N ASP A 139 -1.86 17.50 25.14
CA ASP A 139 -2.25 17.56 26.57
C ASP A 139 -1.22 18.30 27.44
N PHE A 140 0.05 18.28 27.01
CA PHE A 140 1.14 18.97 27.69
C PHE A 140 1.18 20.48 27.39
N ILE A 141 0.55 20.93 26.30
CA ILE A 141 0.74 22.29 25.77
C ILE A 141 -0.41 23.23 26.15
N ASP A 142 -1.68 22.81 26.19
CA ASP A 142 -2.81 23.63 26.69
C ASP A 142 -4.09 22.79 26.93
N ASP A 143 -4.82 23.14 28.02
CA ASP A 143 -6.13 22.66 28.49
C ASP A 143 -6.45 21.13 28.34
N PRO A 144 -6.30 20.34 29.43
CA PRO A 144 -6.45 18.88 29.37
C PRO A 144 -7.87 18.43 29.00
N ILE A 145 -8.90 19.23 29.30
CA ILE A 145 -10.30 18.88 29.06
C ILE A 145 -10.65 18.96 27.56
N ALA A 146 -10.12 19.95 26.83
CA ALA A 146 -10.37 20.12 25.40
C ALA A 146 -9.59 19.07 24.58
N THR A 147 -8.37 18.76 25.02
CA THR A 147 -7.53 17.75 24.37
C THR A 147 -8.05 16.34 24.66
N GLU A 148 -8.48 16.03 25.89
CA GLU A 148 -9.13 14.76 26.22
C GLU A 148 -10.41 14.54 25.39
N ASN A 149 -11.25 15.56 25.21
CA ASN A 149 -12.44 15.44 24.35
C ASN A 149 -12.09 15.26 22.86
N PHE A 150 -11.08 15.95 22.32
CA PHE A 150 -10.64 15.79 20.94
C PHE A 150 -9.97 14.42 20.70
N CYS A 151 -9.21 13.93 21.67
CA CYS A 151 -8.55 12.63 21.63
C CYS A 151 -9.54 11.50 21.85
N ASN A 152 -10.54 11.70 22.71
CA ASN A 152 -11.70 10.84 22.83
C ASN A 152 -12.58 10.91 21.60
N ASP A 153 -12.67 12.01 20.85
CA ASP A 153 -13.38 12.05 19.56
C ASP A 153 -12.59 11.31 18.47
N LEU A 154 -11.27 11.46 18.41
CA LEU A 154 -10.39 10.69 17.54
C LEU A 154 -10.39 9.19 17.87
N GLN A 155 -10.49 8.83 19.16
CA GLN A 155 -10.58 7.45 19.61
C GLN A 155 -12.00 6.88 19.57
N SER A 156 -13.05 7.68 19.81
CA SER A 156 -14.48 7.26 19.80
C SER A 156 -15.07 7.25 18.39
N HIS A 157 -14.50 8.01 17.45
CA HIS A 157 -14.70 7.79 16.02
C HIS A 157 -13.89 6.57 15.48
N GLY A 158 -13.20 5.81 16.35
CA GLY A 158 -12.87 4.40 16.13
C GLY A 158 -13.72 3.52 17.06
N PRO A 159 -14.16 2.30 16.69
CA PRO A 159 -13.73 1.46 15.57
C PRO A 159 -14.63 1.59 14.33
N SER A 160 -15.91 1.93 14.46
CA SER A 160 -16.86 1.81 13.33
C SER A 160 -16.73 2.86 12.23
N THR A 161 -16.04 3.99 12.44
CA THR A 161 -15.83 5.03 11.43
C THR A 161 -14.39 5.04 10.90
N PHE A 162 -13.38 4.79 11.74
CA PHE A 162 -12.03 4.50 11.29
C PHE A 162 -11.95 3.18 10.52
N ASP A 163 -12.60 2.11 10.97
CA ASP A 163 -12.71 0.87 10.18
C ASP A 163 -13.55 1.10 8.93
N LYS A 164 -14.50 2.05 8.90
CA LYS A 164 -15.13 2.49 7.65
C LYS A 164 -14.20 3.31 6.77
N TRP A 165 -13.34 4.16 7.31
CA TRP A 165 -12.37 4.94 6.52
C TRP A 165 -11.24 4.05 5.99
N VAL A 166 -10.76 3.12 6.82
CA VAL A 166 -9.85 2.03 6.44
C VAL A 166 -10.55 1.13 5.44
N GLN A 167 -11.80 0.69 5.64
CA GLN A 167 -12.57 -0.05 4.62
C GLN A 167 -12.87 0.78 3.37
N ILE A 168 -13.01 2.11 3.44
CA ILE A 168 -13.14 2.97 2.25
C ILE A 168 -11.81 3.04 1.51
N PHE A 169 -10.70 3.07 2.23
CA PHE A 169 -9.35 3.04 1.68
C PHE A 169 -8.98 1.67 1.08
N ASP A 170 -9.35 0.61 1.80
CA ASP A 170 -9.03 -0.80 1.57
C ASP A 170 -10.02 -1.50 0.63
N SER A 171 -11.29 -1.06 0.62
CA SER A 171 -12.22 -1.49 -0.42
C SER A 171 -11.72 -0.97 -1.77
N LYS A 172 -11.60 -1.90 -2.72
CA LYS A 172 -11.24 -1.69 -4.14
C LYS A 172 -12.02 -0.55 -4.85
N GLN A 173 -12.99 0.09 -4.19
CA GLN A 173 -13.79 1.23 -4.60
C GLN A 173 -13.01 2.57 -4.62
N SER A 174 -11.97 2.75 -3.79
CA SER A 174 -11.16 3.98 -3.78
C SER A 174 -10.33 4.21 -5.05
N ARG A 175 -9.97 3.15 -5.78
CA ARG A 175 -9.25 3.27 -7.07
C ARG A 175 -10.05 3.95 -8.18
N ARG A 176 -11.40 3.92 -8.12
CA ARG A 176 -12.25 4.64 -9.09
C ARG A 176 -12.57 6.05 -8.63
N GLN A 177 -12.90 6.23 -7.34
CA GLN A 177 -13.31 7.53 -6.84
C GLN A 177 -12.16 8.55 -6.74
N LEU A 178 -10.91 8.12 -6.50
CA LEU A 178 -9.77 9.06 -6.48
C LEU A 178 -9.41 9.57 -7.88
N VAL A 179 -9.50 8.72 -8.92
CA VAL A 179 -9.32 9.13 -10.32
C VAL A 179 -10.44 10.11 -10.73
N ASP A 180 -11.69 9.81 -10.38
CA ASP A 180 -12.84 10.69 -10.67
C ASP A 180 -12.77 12.05 -9.96
N ILE A 181 -12.21 12.10 -8.74
CA ILE A 181 -12.01 13.34 -8.00
C ILE A 181 -10.85 14.15 -8.59
N GLU A 182 -9.75 13.51 -9.00
CA GLU A 182 -8.61 14.19 -9.62
C GLU A 182 -8.96 14.73 -11.01
N ASP A 183 -9.69 13.96 -11.82
CA ASP A 183 -10.22 14.40 -13.12
C ASP A 183 -11.28 15.50 -12.97
N GLY A 184 -12.14 15.40 -11.95
CA GLY A 184 -13.12 16.44 -11.62
C GLY A 184 -12.47 17.76 -11.17
N ILE A 185 -11.39 17.69 -10.39
CA ILE A 185 -10.64 18.87 -9.94
C ILE A 185 -9.82 19.45 -11.10
N SER A 186 -9.15 18.61 -11.90
CA SER A 186 -8.37 19.01 -13.08
C SER A 186 -9.25 19.66 -14.14
N GLY A 187 -10.45 19.11 -14.40
CA GLY A 187 -11.44 19.68 -15.30
C GLY A 187 -11.96 21.03 -14.82
N LYS A 188 -12.26 21.17 -13.52
CA LYS A 188 -12.67 22.46 -12.94
C LYS A 188 -11.52 23.49 -12.97
N LEU A 189 -10.28 23.07 -12.72
CA LEU A 189 -9.12 23.96 -12.80
C LEU A 189 -8.86 24.45 -14.23
N LYS A 190 -8.92 23.55 -15.22
CA LYS A 190 -8.79 23.93 -16.64
C LYS A 190 -9.89 24.89 -17.07
N LYS A 191 -11.13 24.69 -16.61
CA LYS A 191 -12.26 25.59 -16.90
C LYS A 191 -12.08 26.96 -16.25
N TYR A 192 -11.56 27.02 -15.03
CA TYR A 192 -11.22 28.28 -14.35
C TYR A 192 -10.06 29.02 -15.02
N VAL A 193 -9.00 28.30 -15.41
CA VAL A 193 -7.85 28.88 -16.11
C VAL A 193 -8.24 29.38 -17.50
N HIS A 194 -9.12 28.67 -18.21
CA HIS A 194 -9.66 29.12 -19.50
C HIS A 194 -10.56 30.36 -19.35
N CYS A 195 -11.39 30.41 -18.30
CA CYS A 195 -12.24 31.57 -18.01
C CYS A 195 -11.42 32.80 -17.61
N LEU A 196 -10.34 32.61 -16.82
CA LEU A 196 -9.41 33.68 -16.47
C LEU A 196 -8.63 34.18 -17.70
N ARG A 197 -8.26 33.30 -18.63
CA ARG A 197 -7.59 33.68 -19.88
C ARG A 197 -8.50 34.47 -20.84
N SER A 198 -9.81 34.19 -20.87
CA SER A 198 -10.75 34.99 -21.68
C SER A 198 -11.09 36.34 -21.05
N HIS A 199 -10.93 36.49 -19.73
CA HIS A 199 -11.25 37.73 -19.01
C HIS A 199 -10.09 38.74 -18.94
N PHE A 200 -8.85 38.27 -19.16
CA PHE A 200 -7.62 39.07 -19.15
C PHE A 200 -6.89 39.08 -20.52
N GLY A 201 -7.51 38.52 -21.56
CA GLY A 201 -7.02 38.47 -22.93
C GLY A 201 -7.76 39.43 -23.87
N ASN A 202 -7.86 40.69 -23.48
CA ASN A 202 -8.05 41.89 -24.32
C ASN A 202 -7.47 43.09 -23.56
#